data_AF-J2KQP6-F1
#
_entry.id   AF-J2KQP6-F1
#
_cell.length_a   1.000
_cell.length_b   1.000
_cell.length_c   1.000
_cell.angle_alpha   90.00
_cell.angle_beta   90.00
_cell.angle_gamma   90.00
#
_symmetry.space_group_name_H-M   'P 1'
#
loop_
_entity.id
_entity.type
_entity.pdbx_description
1 polymer ?
#
loop_
_entity_poly.entity_id
_entity_poly.type
_entity_poly.pdbx_seq_one_letter_code
_entity_poly.pdbx_strand_id
1 'polypeptide(L)'
;FPFGEKITAQIVAIKEDGFIYNFPDREEIKYKILFSDMEKIYNNWNEISKPIDLRDQEIKMGLTMKGKYPYYYRILQQLIATNANKNNPVIKEDLKNYVLVIDEINRANVSSVLGELIYALEYRNEAVESMYEVEGCKELVLPPNLYIIGTMNTADRSVGHIDYAVRRRFAFITLPPRNLKTEDGMQNFDESLYHQVNKLFDENCSPEFEKEHIRLGHSYFIDQSAENNTAGMAIRLEYEIKPILNEYIKDGMLIGEDVKEKITNLQASL
;
A
#
# COMPACT_ATOMS: atom_id res chain seq x y z
N PHE A 1 -4.85 8.50 -42.56
CA PHE A 1 -5.84 9.60 -42.65
C PHE A 1 -6.60 9.52 -43.96
N PRO A 2 -7.74 8.82 -43.97
CA PRO A 2 -8.59 8.78 -45.16
C PRO A 2 -9.26 10.15 -45.40
N PHE A 3 -9.25 10.61 -46.64
CA PHE A 3 -10.10 11.72 -47.12
C PHE A 3 -11.02 11.12 -48.18
N GLY A 4 -12.24 10.75 -47.78
CA GLY A 4 -13.08 9.85 -48.58
C GLY A 4 -12.49 8.43 -48.60
N GLU A 5 -12.45 7.79 -49.76
CA GLU A 5 -11.96 6.41 -49.94
C GLU A 5 -10.41 6.30 -50.10
N LYS A 6 -9.69 7.43 -50.19
CA LYS A 6 -8.23 7.43 -50.38
C LYS A 6 -7.47 7.70 -49.08
N ILE A 7 -6.47 6.87 -48.80
CA ILE A 7 -5.48 7.13 -47.74
C ILE A 7 -4.58 8.28 -48.21
N THR A 8 -4.69 9.43 -47.56
CA THR A 8 -3.94 10.64 -47.96
C THR A 8 -2.71 10.90 -47.10
N ALA A 9 -2.57 10.24 -45.95
CA ALA A 9 -1.38 10.36 -45.09
C ALA A 9 -1.35 9.19 -44.10
N GLN A 10 -0.15 8.79 -43.66
CA GLN A 10 0.06 7.72 -42.68
C GLN A 10 1.06 8.15 -41.60
N ILE A 11 0.81 7.75 -40.35
CA ILE A 11 1.72 8.02 -39.22
C ILE A 11 2.88 7.03 -39.31
N VAL A 12 4.10 7.56 -39.26
CA VAL A 12 5.34 6.78 -39.39
C VAL A 12 6.06 6.64 -38.05
N ALA A 13 5.93 7.62 -37.16
CA ALA A 13 6.50 7.57 -35.82
C ALA A 13 5.75 8.49 -34.85
N ILE A 14 5.71 8.10 -33.58
CA ILE A 14 5.24 8.93 -32.46
C ILE A 14 6.46 9.30 -31.62
N LYS A 15 6.56 10.56 -31.22
CA LYS A 15 7.60 11.12 -30.35
C LYS A 15 6.93 11.81 -29.16
N GLU A 16 7.71 12.15 -28.15
CA GLU A 16 7.21 12.83 -26.94
C GLU A 16 6.49 14.14 -27.25
N ASP A 17 6.96 14.90 -28.25
CA ASP A 17 6.45 16.24 -28.56
C ASP A 17 5.50 16.28 -29.78
N GLY A 18 5.20 15.13 -30.39
CA GLY A 18 4.33 15.05 -31.55
C GLY A 18 4.51 13.79 -32.38
N PHE A 19 3.89 13.74 -33.56
CA PHE A 19 4.02 12.59 -34.46
C PHE A 19 4.51 13.00 -35.84
N ILE A 20 5.16 12.05 -36.50
CA ILE A 20 5.67 12.17 -37.86
C ILE A 20 4.75 11.40 -38.80
N TYR A 21 4.39 12.02 -39.91
CA TYR A 21 3.58 11.41 -40.95
C TYR A 21 4.18 11.66 -42.33
N ASN A 22 3.86 10.79 -43.30
CA ASN A 22 4.18 10.99 -44.70
C ASN A 22 2.95 10.70 -45.58
N PHE A 23 3.12 10.96 -46.88
CA PHE A 23 2.12 10.65 -47.89
C PHE A 23 2.55 9.36 -48.60
N PRO A 24 1.65 8.38 -48.83
CA PRO A 24 2.01 7.14 -49.51
C PRO A 24 2.69 7.37 -50.88
N ASP A 25 2.27 8.39 -51.62
CA ASP A 25 2.85 8.75 -52.93
C ASP A 25 4.21 9.48 -52.81
N ARG A 26 4.65 9.85 -51.60
CA ARG A 26 5.88 10.61 -51.33
C ARG A 26 6.48 10.21 -49.97
N GLU A 27 6.86 8.95 -49.82
CA GLU A 27 7.32 8.41 -48.54
C GLU A 27 8.59 9.09 -47.99
N GLU A 28 9.43 9.59 -48.91
CA GLU A 28 10.67 10.35 -48.66
C GLU A 28 10.43 11.63 -47.83
N ILE A 29 9.26 12.26 -47.99
CA ILE A 29 8.96 13.56 -47.35
C ILE A 29 8.20 13.34 -46.05
N LYS A 30 8.86 13.66 -44.94
CA LYS A 30 8.31 13.54 -43.59
C LYS A 30 7.84 14.88 -43.06
N TYR A 31 6.64 14.88 -42.49
CA TYR A 31 6.03 16.04 -41.85
C TYR A 31 5.82 15.75 -40.37
N LYS A 32 5.94 16.78 -39.54
CA LYS A 32 5.68 16.72 -38.10
C LYS A 32 4.42 17.51 -37.74
N ILE A 33 3.64 16.97 -36.83
CA ILE A 33 2.56 17.67 -36.09
C ILE A 33 2.96 17.67 -34.62
N LEU A 34 2.92 18.84 -33.98
CA LEU A 34 3.26 19.01 -32.56
C LEU A 34 2.02 18.83 -31.69
N PHE A 35 2.18 18.17 -30.54
CA PHE A 35 1.10 18.05 -29.56
C PHE A 35 0.72 19.41 -28.96
N SER A 36 1.69 20.29 -28.75
CA SER A 36 1.45 21.65 -28.26
C SER A 36 0.55 22.46 -29.21
N ASP A 37 0.74 22.31 -30.53
CA ASP A 37 -0.14 22.96 -31.51
C ASP A 37 -1.55 22.38 -31.47
N MET A 38 -1.67 21.05 -31.33
CA MET A 38 -2.98 20.37 -31.20
C MET A 38 -3.74 20.79 -29.93
N GLU A 39 -3.05 20.93 -28.80
CA GLU A 39 -3.62 21.36 -27.52
C GLU A 39 -4.15 22.79 -27.60
N LYS A 40 -3.35 23.71 -28.16
CA LYS A 40 -3.77 25.11 -28.37
C LYS A 40 -5.07 25.17 -29.19
N ILE A 41 -5.13 24.42 -30.28
CA ILE A 41 -6.30 24.38 -31.17
C ILE A 41 -7.51 23.74 -30.47
N TYR A 42 -7.30 22.65 -29.72
CA TYR A 42 -8.35 21.99 -28.94
C TYR A 42 -9.01 22.95 -27.94
N ASN A 43 -8.21 23.72 -27.21
CA ASN A 43 -8.70 24.69 -26.23
C ASN A 43 -9.50 25.84 -26.85
N ASN A 44 -9.36 26.07 -28.17
CA ASN A 44 -10.08 27.10 -28.92
C ASN A 44 -11.02 26.48 -29.98
N TRP A 45 -11.37 25.20 -29.82
CA TRP A 45 -12.10 24.45 -30.85
C TRP A 45 -13.46 25.09 -31.22
N ASN A 46 -14.11 25.73 -30.25
CA ASN A 46 -15.40 26.41 -30.47
C ASN A 46 -15.31 27.59 -31.46
N GLU A 47 -14.11 28.13 -31.70
CA GLU A 47 -13.87 29.19 -32.69
C GLU A 47 -13.60 28.64 -34.10
N ILE A 48 -13.53 27.31 -34.28
CA ILE A 48 -13.07 26.66 -35.51
C ILE A 48 -14.19 25.80 -36.10
N SER A 49 -14.77 26.25 -37.20
CA SER A 49 -15.86 25.54 -37.89
C SER A 49 -15.40 24.81 -39.15
N LYS A 50 -14.30 25.25 -39.77
CA LYS A 50 -13.76 24.71 -41.03
C LYS A 50 -12.23 24.72 -41.00
N PRO A 51 -11.56 23.88 -41.81
CA PRO A 51 -10.10 23.88 -41.90
C PRO A 51 -9.47 25.23 -42.22
N ILE A 52 -10.16 26.10 -42.97
CA ILE A 52 -9.62 27.41 -43.34
C ILE A 52 -9.50 28.37 -42.14
N ASP A 53 -10.31 28.20 -41.11
CA ASP A 53 -10.31 29.08 -39.92
C ASP A 53 -8.98 28.96 -39.14
N LEU A 54 -8.32 27.80 -39.24
CA LEU A 54 -7.00 27.57 -38.66
C LEU A 54 -5.89 28.41 -39.32
N ARG A 55 -6.12 28.94 -40.54
CA ARG A 55 -5.17 29.82 -41.21
C ARG A 55 -5.02 31.15 -40.47
N ASP A 56 -6.14 31.74 -40.06
CA ASP A 56 -6.13 33.03 -39.37
C ASP A 56 -5.64 32.86 -37.92
N GLN A 57 -5.91 31.70 -37.33
CA GLN A 57 -5.45 31.32 -36.00
C GLN A 57 -3.96 30.95 -35.95
N GLU A 58 -3.35 30.54 -37.08
CA GLU A 58 -1.93 30.17 -37.14
C GLU A 58 -1.02 31.30 -36.65
N ILE A 59 -1.25 32.52 -37.11
CA ILE A 59 -0.48 33.70 -36.72
C ILE A 59 -0.84 34.12 -35.29
N LYS A 60 -2.14 34.12 -34.96
CA LYS A 60 -2.65 34.56 -33.64
C LYS A 60 -2.16 33.68 -32.49
N MET A 61 -2.04 32.37 -32.71
CA MET A 61 -1.70 31.37 -31.69
C MET A 61 -0.24 30.88 -31.76
N GLY A 62 0.55 31.43 -32.70
CA GLY A 62 1.94 31.06 -32.93
C GLY A 62 2.09 29.57 -33.26
N LEU A 63 1.29 29.06 -34.19
CA LEU A 63 1.27 27.65 -34.58
C LEU A 63 2.24 27.39 -35.74
N THR A 64 2.68 26.14 -35.88
CA THR A 64 3.72 25.76 -36.86
C THR A 64 3.17 24.96 -38.06
N MET A 65 1.87 25.09 -38.33
CA MET A 65 1.13 24.21 -39.25
C MET A 65 1.54 24.37 -40.72
N LYS A 66 2.02 25.55 -41.13
CA LYS A 66 2.48 25.91 -42.48
C LYS A 66 1.56 25.37 -43.58
N GLY A 67 0.26 25.67 -43.50
CA GLY A 67 -0.73 25.26 -44.52
C GLY A 67 -1.31 23.85 -44.36
N LYS A 68 -0.93 23.09 -43.33
CA LYS A 68 -1.42 21.71 -43.07
C LYS A 68 -2.77 21.68 -42.32
N TYR A 69 -3.55 22.74 -42.39
CA TYR A 69 -4.80 22.90 -41.63
C TYR A 69 -5.80 21.76 -41.76
N PRO A 70 -6.04 21.17 -42.96
CA PRO A 70 -6.97 20.07 -43.09
C PRO A 70 -6.62 18.85 -42.23
N TYR A 71 -5.33 18.60 -41.98
CA TYR A 71 -4.88 17.47 -41.16
C TYR A 71 -5.12 17.73 -39.68
N TYR A 72 -4.72 18.91 -39.19
CA TYR A 72 -5.00 19.33 -37.80
C TYR A 72 -6.50 19.29 -37.50
N TYR A 73 -7.31 19.89 -38.38
CA TYR A 73 -8.76 19.91 -38.24
C TYR A 73 -9.37 18.50 -38.20
N ARG A 74 -8.98 17.61 -39.12
CA ARG A 74 -9.53 16.24 -39.17
C ARG A 74 -9.17 15.41 -37.95
N ILE A 75 -7.93 15.55 -37.46
CA ILE A 75 -7.47 14.80 -36.29
C ILE A 75 -8.23 15.25 -35.06
N LEU A 76 -8.35 16.56 -34.83
CA LEU A 76 -9.11 17.09 -33.70
C LEU A 76 -10.60 16.78 -33.82
N GLN A 77 -11.18 16.86 -35.01
CA GLN A 77 -12.56 16.47 -35.26
C GLN A 77 -12.80 15.00 -34.86
N GLN A 78 -11.89 14.08 -35.21
CA GLN A 78 -11.99 12.67 -34.84
C GLN A 78 -11.78 12.45 -33.33
N LEU A 79 -10.82 13.14 -32.72
CA LEU A 79 -10.57 13.08 -31.27
C LEU A 79 -11.79 13.57 -30.49
N ILE A 80 -12.37 14.70 -30.90
CA ILE A 80 -13.55 15.28 -30.28
C ILE A 80 -14.78 14.41 -30.51
N ALA A 81 -14.98 13.85 -31.72
CA ALA A 81 -16.06 12.90 -31.96
C ALA A 81 -15.93 11.63 -31.10
N THR A 82 -14.69 11.16 -30.88
CA THR A 82 -14.40 10.01 -30.02
C THR A 82 -14.62 10.36 -28.54
N ASN A 83 -14.29 11.58 -28.11
CA ASN A 83 -14.57 12.10 -26.76
C ASN A 83 -16.06 12.43 -26.55
N ALA A 84 -16.79 12.88 -27.58
CA ALA A 84 -18.24 13.15 -27.51
C ALA A 84 -19.05 11.85 -27.45
N ASN A 85 -18.54 10.77 -28.05
CA ASN A 85 -19.06 9.42 -27.85
C ASN A 85 -18.68 8.81 -26.48
N LYS A 86 -17.84 9.49 -25.69
CA LYS A 86 -17.67 9.25 -24.25
C LYS A 86 -18.59 10.18 -23.45
N ASN A 87 -19.88 10.18 -23.76
CA ASN A 87 -20.92 10.38 -22.74
C ASN A 87 -21.05 9.12 -21.84
N ASN A 88 -19.95 8.40 -21.60
CA ASN A 88 -19.90 7.64 -20.36
C ASN A 88 -19.80 8.71 -19.28
N PRO A 89 -20.77 8.80 -18.34
CA PRO A 89 -20.50 9.56 -17.14
C PRO A 89 -19.16 9.04 -16.63
N VAL A 90 -18.20 9.93 -16.37
CA VAL A 90 -17.07 9.56 -15.53
C VAL A 90 -17.73 9.24 -14.20
N ILE A 91 -18.07 7.96 -14.01
CA ILE A 91 -18.49 7.44 -12.72
C ILE A 91 -17.22 7.63 -11.91
N LYS A 92 -17.18 8.73 -11.14
CA LYS A 92 -16.25 8.85 -10.04
C LYS A 92 -16.68 7.75 -9.08
N GLU A 93 -16.12 6.56 -9.28
CA GLU A 93 -16.16 5.55 -8.24
C GLU A 93 -15.39 6.12 -7.06
N ASP A 94 -16.02 6.12 -5.90
CA ASP A 94 -15.31 6.45 -4.67
C ASP A 94 -14.11 5.51 -4.56
N LEU A 95 -12.94 6.11 -4.37
CA LEU A 95 -11.69 5.37 -4.17
C LEU A 95 -11.86 4.46 -2.96
N LYS A 96 -12.04 3.17 -3.21
CA LYS A 96 -12.13 2.16 -2.15
C LYS A 96 -10.80 2.09 -1.42
N ASN A 97 -10.84 1.99 -0.10
CA ASN A 97 -9.65 1.75 0.68
C ASN A 97 -9.15 0.32 0.45
N TYR A 98 -7.86 0.18 0.18
CA TYR A 98 -7.14 -1.09 0.10
C TYR A 98 -6.24 -1.21 1.31
N VAL A 99 -6.21 -2.38 1.92
CA VAL A 99 -5.37 -2.65 3.10
C VAL A 99 -4.44 -3.82 2.80
N LEU A 100 -3.14 -3.59 2.93
CA LEU A 100 -2.12 -4.62 2.93
C LEU A 100 -1.75 -4.95 4.37
N VAL A 101 -2.07 -6.17 4.81
CA VAL A 101 -1.69 -6.66 6.13
C VAL A 101 -0.41 -7.47 6.01
N ILE A 102 0.62 -7.08 6.75
CA ILE A 102 1.91 -7.76 6.83
C ILE A 102 2.05 -8.32 8.23
N ASP A 103 1.88 -9.63 8.36
CA ASP A 103 1.99 -10.31 9.65
C ASP A 103 3.48 -10.52 10.01
N GLU A 104 3.82 -10.35 11.28
CA GLU A 104 5.17 -10.54 11.82
C GLU A 104 6.24 -9.75 11.02
N ILE A 105 5.95 -8.47 10.75
CA ILE A 105 6.77 -7.64 9.84
C ILE A 105 8.25 -7.59 10.25
N ASN A 106 8.55 -7.70 11.54
CA ASN A 106 9.91 -7.70 12.03
C ASN A 106 10.73 -8.92 11.58
N ARG A 107 10.11 -10.06 11.22
CA ARG A 107 10.81 -11.33 10.86
C ARG A 107 11.67 -11.25 9.61
N ALA A 108 11.55 -10.18 8.83
CA ALA A 108 12.41 -9.90 7.70
C ALA A 108 13.24 -8.63 7.95
N ASN A 109 14.31 -8.45 7.17
CA ASN A 109 14.96 -7.15 7.10
C ASN A 109 14.02 -6.16 6.39
N VAL A 110 13.18 -5.48 7.18
CA VAL A 110 12.12 -4.59 6.69
C VAL A 110 12.67 -3.51 5.77
N SER A 111 13.85 -2.98 6.08
CA SER A 111 14.50 -1.96 5.26
C SER A 111 14.85 -2.48 3.88
N SER A 112 15.38 -3.70 3.78
CA SER A 112 15.70 -4.32 2.49
C SER A 112 14.46 -4.76 1.71
N VAL A 113 13.42 -5.23 2.40
CA VAL A 113 12.18 -5.69 1.75
C VAL A 113 11.37 -4.52 1.21
N LEU A 114 11.21 -3.46 2.01
CA LEU A 114 10.45 -2.28 1.58
C LEU A 114 11.27 -1.42 0.61
N GLY A 115 12.58 -1.31 0.79
CA GLY A 115 13.46 -0.58 -0.13
C GLY A 115 12.92 0.80 -0.48
N GLU A 116 12.61 1.00 -1.76
CA GLU A 116 12.11 2.27 -2.33
C GLU A 116 10.69 2.62 -1.87
N LEU A 117 9.90 1.63 -1.44
CA LEU A 117 8.57 1.85 -0.89
C LEU A 117 8.61 2.73 0.37
N ILE A 118 9.72 2.73 1.11
CA ILE A 118 9.89 3.59 2.29
C ILE A 118 9.81 5.08 1.89
N TYR A 119 10.41 5.43 0.75
CA TYR A 119 10.34 6.79 0.22
C TYR A 119 8.94 7.10 -0.31
N ALA A 120 8.32 6.17 -1.04
CA ALA A 120 6.95 6.35 -1.55
C ALA A 120 5.88 6.43 -0.44
N LEU A 121 6.15 5.85 0.74
CA LEU A 121 5.31 6.00 1.93
C LEU A 121 5.38 7.40 2.55
N GLU A 122 6.51 8.08 2.42
CA GLU A 122 6.70 9.46 2.90
C GLU A 122 6.12 10.47 1.92
N TYR A 123 6.43 10.33 0.64
CA TYR A 123 5.97 11.23 -0.43
C TYR A 123 4.77 10.63 -1.16
N ARG A 124 3.68 10.40 -0.43
CA ARG A 124 2.45 9.85 -1.00
C ARG A 124 1.92 10.74 -2.13
N ASN A 125 1.53 10.12 -3.24
CA ASN A 125 1.09 10.75 -4.50
C ASN A 125 2.19 11.42 -5.35
N GLU A 126 3.46 11.32 -4.95
CA GLU A 126 4.59 11.73 -5.78
C GLU A 126 5.24 10.50 -6.42
N ALA A 127 5.79 10.68 -7.62
CA ALA A 127 6.58 9.66 -8.29
C ALA A 127 7.96 9.56 -7.63
N VAL A 128 8.27 8.38 -7.11
CA VAL A 128 9.62 8.05 -6.63
C VAL A 128 10.32 7.24 -7.71
N GLU A 129 11.53 7.65 -8.08
CA GLU A 129 12.36 6.89 -9.02
C GLU A 129 12.79 5.57 -8.38
N SER A 130 12.44 4.47 -9.05
CA SER A 130 12.83 3.10 -8.71
C SER A 130 14.08 2.72 -9.51
N MET A 131 14.96 1.92 -8.90
CA MET A 131 16.12 1.33 -9.59
C MET A 131 15.70 0.33 -10.67
N TYR A 132 14.49 -0.21 -10.61
CA TYR A 132 13.99 -1.22 -11.53
C TYR A 132 12.90 -0.66 -12.43
N GLU A 133 12.98 -1.00 -13.71
CA GLU A 133 11.95 -0.66 -14.69
C GLU A 133 10.88 -1.75 -14.70
N VAL A 134 9.64 -1.35 -14.41
CA VAL A 134 8.47 -2.21 -14.47
C VAL A 134 7.58 -1.67 -15.58
N GLU A 135 7.32 -2.50 -16.60
CA GLU A 135 6.47 -2.15 -17.74
C GLU A 135 6.87 -0.86 -18.49
N GLY A 136 8.17 -0.56 -18.57
CA GLY A 136 8.65 0.67 -19.22
C GLY A 136 8.64 1.91 -18.33
N CYS A 137 8.22 1.76 -17.07
CA CYS A 137 8.17 2.83 -16.08
C CYS A 137 9.18 2.58 -14.96
N LYS A 138 9.93 3.62 -14.60
CA LYS A 138 10.83 3.61 -13.43
C LYS A 138 10.23 4.39 -12.27
N GLU A 139 8.97 4.79 -12.34
CA GLU A 139 8.33 5.55 -11.29
C GLU A 139 7.43 4.65 -10.43
N LEU A 140 7.64 4.71 -9.12
CA LEU A 140 6.80 4.11 -8.11
C LEU A 140 5.93 5.21 -7.49
N VAL A 141 4.62 5.13 -7.68
CA VAL A 141 3.65 6.02 -7.04
C VAL A 141 2.74 5.20 -6.13
N LEU A 142 2.74 5.52 -4.84
CA LEU A 142 1.83 4.88 -3.90
C LEU A 142 0.45 5.57 -3.95
N PRO A 143 -0.64 4.83 -4.20
CA PRO A 143 -1.96 5.42 -4.28
C PRO A 143 -2.45 5.82 -2.87
N PRO A 144 -3.24 6.91 -2.74
CA PRO A 144 -3.60 7.46 -1.43
C PRO A 144 -4.54 6.55 -0.63
N ASN A 145 -5.25 5.65 -1.32
CA ASN A 145 -6.19 4.70 -0.74
C ASN A 145 -5.55 3.38 -0.28
N LEU A 146 -4.22 3.23 -0.35
CA LEU A 146 -3.51 2.06 0.17
C LEU A 146 -3.02 2.28 1.60
N TYR A 147 -3.46 1.43 2.52
CA TYR A 147 -3.02 1.39 3.91
C TYR A 147 -2.18 0.14 4.14
N ILE A 148 -1.10 0.26 4.90
CA ILE A 148 -0.26 -0.87 5.29
C ILE A 148 -0.39 -1.04 6.80
N ILE A 149 -0.80 -2.23 7.24
CA ILE A 149 -0.88 -2.59 8.64
C ILE A 149 0.12 -3.71 8.88
N GLY A 150 1.13 -3.43 9.69
CA GLY A 150 2.09 -4.43 10.15
C GLY A 150 1.73 -4.92 11.55
N THR A 151 1.78 -6.23 11.78
CA THR A 151 1.81 -6.79 13.15
C THR A 151 3.26 -7.06 13.53
N MET A 152 3.57 -6.96 14.81
CA MET A 152 4.92 -7.18 15.32
C MET A 152 4.83 -7.88 16.67
N ASN A 153 5.51 -9.02 16.81
CA ASN A 153 5.78 -9.58 18.12
C ASN A 153 6.95 -8.83 18.76
N THR A 154 6.68 -8.15 19.87
CA THR A 154 7.68 -7.35 20.59
C THR A 154 8.52 -8.15 21.58
N ALA A 155 8.12 -9.40 21.90
CA ALA A 155 8.87 -10.27 22.83
C ALA A 155 10.08 -10.94 22.14
N ASP A 156 10.02 -11.10 20.81
CA ASP A 156 11.04 -11.80 20.04
C ASP A 156 12.27 -10.91 19.77
N ARG A 157 13.34 -11.13 20.55
CA ARG A 157 14.64 -10.43 20.40
C ARG A 157 15.51 -11.01 19.29
N SER A 158 15.17 -12.18 18.73
CA SER A 158 15.94 -12.80 17.65
C SER A 158 15.70 -12.13 16.30
N VAL A 159 14.65 -11.32 16.24
CA VAL A 159 14.10 -10.73 15.03
C VAL A 159 14.60 -9.29 14.90
N GLY A 160 15.11 -8.93 13.72
CA GLY A 160 15.87 -7.70 13.49
C GLY A 160 15.16 -6.42 13.95
N HIS A 161 15.93 -5.48 14.52
CA HIS A 161 15.41 -4.16 14.86
C HIS A 161 14.88 -3.45 13.61
N ILE A 162 13.66 -2.92 13.68
CA ILE A 162 13.16 -2.03 12.62
C ILE A 162 13.97 -0.73 12.64
N ASP A 163 14.58 -0.42 11.51
CA ASP A 163 15.39 0.79 11.33
C ASP A 163 14.58 2.07 11.59
N TYR A 164 15.26 3.11 12.09
CA TYR A 164 14.67 4.41 12.37
C TYR A 164 14.02 5.07 11.14
N ALA A 165 14.52 4.79 9.93
CA ALA A 165 13.90 5.25 8.70
C ALA A 165 12.50 4.67 8.56
N VAL A 166 12.34 3.35 8.69
CA VAL A 166 11.02 2.70 8.64
C VAL A 166 10.14 3.16 9.80
N ARG A 167 10.69 3.24 11.02
CA ARG A 167 9.91 3.66 12.20
C ARG A 167 9.23 5.03 12.04
N ARG A 168 9.87 5.98 11.36
CA ARG A 168 9.30 7.32 11.13
C ARG A 168 8.13 7.35 10.14
N ARG A 169 7.89 6.28 9.37
CA ARG A 169 6.83 6.19 8.34
C ARG A 169 5.67 5.29 8.77
N PHE A 170 5.76 4.67 9.94
CA PHE A 170 4.69 3.87 10.54
C PHE A 170 4.22 4.50 11.85
N ALA A 171 2.92 4.43 12.12
CA ALA A 171 2.39 4.65 13.46
C ALA A 171 2.54 3.35 14.27
N PHE A 172 3.17 3.43 15.44
CA PHE A 172 3.33 2.28 16.34
C PHE A 172 2.24 2.32 17.38
N ILE A 173 1.42 1.26 17.41
CA ILE A 173 0.34 1.08 18.38
C ILE A 173 0.65 -0.17 19.18
N THR A 174 0.92 0.00 20.47
CA THR A 174 1.12 -1.13 21.40
C THR A 174 -0.25 -1.69 21.80
N LEU A 175 -0.43 -3.00 21.64
CA LEU A 175 -1.63 -3.71 22.05
C LEU A 175 -1.31 -4.58 23.29
N PRO A 176 -1.50 -4.06 24.51
CA PRO A 176 -1.24 -4.84 25.72
C PRO A 176 -2.26 -5.98 25.85
N PRO A 177 -1.92 -7.09 26.55
CA PRO A 177 -2.89 -8.11 26.91
C PRO A 177 -4.02 -7.51 27.76
N ARG A 178 -5.27 -7.90 27.48
CA ARG A 178 -6.49 -7.36 28.09
C ARG A 178 -7.25 -8.46 28.82
N ASN A 179 -8.05 -8.08 29.81
CA ASN A 179 -8.96 -9.02 30.45
C ASN A 179 -10.26 -9.09 29.64
N LEU A 180 -10.38 -10.09 28.76
CA LEU A 180 -11.50 -10.18 27.83
C LEU A 180 -12.85 -10.45 28.53
N LYS A 181 -12.84 -10.96 29.76
CA LYS A 181 -14.07 -11.19 30.51
C LYS A 181 -14.70 -9.89 30.99
N THR A 182 -13.90 -8.99 31.55
CA THR A 182 -14.38 -7.70 32.06
C THR A 182 -14.54 -6.65 30.97
N GLU A 183 -13.66 -6.65 29.97
CA GLU A 183 -13.67 -5.66 28.90
C GLU A 183 -14.62 -6.01 27.76
N ASP A 184 -14.65 -7.28 27.35
CA ASP A 184 -15.37 -7.73 26.15
C ASP A 184 -16.53 -8.70 26.49
N GLY A 185 -16.76 -9.02 27.78
CA GLY A 185 -17.85 -9.91 28.23
C GLY A 185 -17.66 -11.38 27.89
N MET A 186 -16.44 -11.80 27.52
CA MET A 186 -16.12 -13.16 27.07
C MET A 186 -16.21 -14.17 28.22
N GLN A 187 -17.19 -15.08 28.17
CA GLN A 187 -17.49 -16.00 29.28
C GLN A 187 -16.49 -17.14 29.42
N ASN A 188 -15.92 -17.61 28.31
CA ASN A 188 -14.93 -18.69 28.28
C ASN A 188 -13.49 -18.20 28.53
N PHE A 189 -13.32 -17.04 29.16
CA PHE A 189 -12.01 -16.51 29.52
C PHE A 189 -11.70 -16.82 30.99
N ASP A 190 -10.56 -17.48 31.25
CA ASP A 190 -10.07 -17.77 32.59
C ASP A 190 -9.38 -16.55 33.22
N GLU A 191 -10.22 -15.66 33.72
CA GLU A 191 -9.83 -14.43 34.40
C GLU A 191 -8.95 -14.69 35.63
N SER A 192 -9.22 -15.75 36.39
CA SER A 192 -8.44 -16.11 37.58
C SER A 192 -7.00 -16.43 37.20
N LEU A 193 -6.82 -17.29 36.19
CA LEU A 193 -5.49 -17.67 35.72
C LEU A 193 -4.76 -16.48 35.07
N TYR A 194 -5.47 -15.65 34.29
CA TYR A 194 -4.93 -14.41 33.74
C TYR A 194 -4.37 -13.49 34.85
N HIS A 195 -5.10 -13.32 35.96
CA HIS A 195 -4.62 -12.51 37.08
C HIS A 195 -3.43 -13.13 37.81
N GLN A 196 -3.45 -14.45 38.04
CA GLN A 196 -2.31 -15.15 38.65
C GLN A 196 -1.03 -14.97 37.83
N VAL A 197 -1.12 -15.13 36.51
CA VAL A 197 0.02 -14.97 35.60
C VAL A 197 0.47 -13.51 35.52
N ASN A 198 -0.44 -12.52 35.42
CA ASN A 198 -0.03 -11.11 35.42
C ASN A 198 0.64 -10.68 36.72
N LYS A 199 0.17 -11.21 37.86
CA LYS A 199 0.81 -10.97 39.16
C LYS A 199 2.26 -11.47 39.18
N LEU A 200 2.55 -12.60 38.54
CA LEU A 200 3.91 -13.10 38.37
C LEU A 200 4.79 -12.09 37.63
N PHE A 201 4.29 -11.50 36.54
CA PHE A 201 5.04 -10.46 35.81
C PHE A 201 5.20 -9.18 36.64
N ASP A 202 4.19 -8.76 37.41
CA ASP A 202 4.29 -7.54 38.21
C ASP A 202 5.28 -7.67 39.39
N GLU A 203 5.46 -8.87 39.94
CA GLU A 203 6.35 -9.12 41.09
C GLU A 203 7.76 -9.55 40.69
N ASN A 204 7.91 -10.24 39.56
CA ASN A 204 9.13 -10.97 39.22
C ASN A 204 9.74 -10.58 37.85
N CYS A 205 9.23 -9.56 37.16
CA CYS A 205 9.87 -9.06 35.94
C CYS A 205 11.24 -8.46 36.22
N SER A 206 12.24 -8.87 35.45
CA SER A 206 13.59 -8.29 35.51
C SER A 206 13.56 -6.81 35.09
N PRO A 207 14.37 -5.94 35.73
CA PRO A 207 14.42 -4.51 35.40
C PRO A 207 14.98 -4.23 33.98
N GLU A 208 15.59 -5.22 33.34
CA GLU A 208 16.06 -5.12 31.95
C GLU A 208 14.94 -5.28 30.91
N PHE A 209 13.72 -5.56 31.36
CA PHE A 209 12.57 -5.83 30.50
C PHE A 209 11.40 -4.94 30.88
N GLU A 210 10.69 -4.48 29.85
CA GLU A 210 9.39 -3.84 30.03
C GLU A 210 8.32 -4.93 30.05
N LYS A 211 7.59 -5.02 31.15
CA LYS A 211 6.56 -6.05 31.37
C LYS A 211 5.51 -6.06 30.24
N GLU A 212 5.20 -4.90 29.68
CA GLU A 212 4.25 -4.74 28.57
C GLU A 212 4.68 -5.49 27.31
N HIS A 213 5.98 -5.70 27.09
CA HIS A 213 6.52 -6.38 25.92
C HIS A 213 6.65 -7.89 26.09
N ILE A 214 6.63 -8.40 27.31
CA ILE A 214 6.85 -9.83 27.62
C ILE A 214 5.64 -10.53 28.24
N ARG A 215 4.59 -9.80 28.63
CA ARG A 215 3.37 -10.40 29.19
C ARG A 215 2.73 -11.37 28.19
N LEU A 216 2.22 -12.48 28.71
CA LEU A 216 1.46 -13.44 27.91
C LEU A 216 0.17 -12.84 27.36
N GLY A 217 -0.10 -13.09 26.09
CA GLY A 217 -1.29 -12.65 25.40
C GLY A 217 -2.58 -13.23 25.99
N HIS A 218 -3.67 -12.48 25.87
CA HIS A 218 -4.99 -12.89 26.40
C HIS A 218 -5.54 -14.16 25.74
N SER A 219 -5.06 -14.52 24.53
CA SER A 219 -5.45 -15.74 23.81
C SER A 219 -5.10 -17.05 24.53
N TYR A 220 -4.08 -17.04 25.39
CA TYR A 220 -3.70 -18.21 26.19
C TYR A 220 -4.74 -18.57 27.25
N PHE A 221 -5.59 -17.62 27.65
CA PHE A 221 -6.56 -17.79 28.74
C PHE A 221 -7.99 -17.99 28.23
N ILE A 222 -8.18 -18.21 26.92
CA ILE A 222 -9.48 -18.52 26.33
C ILE A 222 -9.66 -20.04 26.31
N ASP A 223 -10.67 -20.56 27.00
CA ASP A 223 -11.04 -21.97 26.93
C ASP A 223 -11.84 -22.22 25.64
N GLN A 224 -11.28 -23.04 24.74
CA GLN A 224 -11.88 -23.40 23.45
C GLN A 224 -12.42 -24.84 23.43
N SER A 225 -12.37 -25.55 24.57
CA SER A 225 -12.73 -26.97 24.66
C SER A 225 -14.16 -27.28 24.22
N ALA A 226 -15.11 -26.39 24.53
CA ALA A 226 -16.51 -26.54 24.16
C ALA A 226 -16.79 -26.36 22.65
N GLU A 227 -16.00 -25.52 21.97
CA GLU A 227 -16.22 -25.17 20.56
C GLU A 227 -15.42 -26.06 19.60
N ASN A 228 -14.18 -26.39 19.96
CA ASN A 228 -13.24 -27.07 19.07
C ASN A 228 -12.90 -28.50 19.49
N ASN A 229 -13.58 -29.04 20.53
CA ASN A 229 -13.23 -30.33 21.16
C ASN A 229 -11.73 -30.40 21.54
N THR A 230 -11.16 -29.25 21.90
CA THR A 230 -9.75 -29.10 22.26
C THR A 230 -9.51 -29.39 23.73
N ALA A 231 -8.24 -29.54 24.06
CA ALA A 231 -7.73 -29.53 25.43
C ALA A 231 -8.31 -28.36 26.26
N GLY A 232 -8.92 -28.67 27.41
CA GLY A 232 -9.42 -27.67 28.36
C GLY A 232 -8.30 -26.86 29.02
N MET A 233 -8.67 -25.83 29.77
CA MET A 233 -7.72 -24.86 30.33
C MET A 233 -6.60 -25.49 31.17
N ALA A 234 -6.87 -26.59 31.89
CA ALA A 234 -5.84 -27.31 32.65
C ALA A 234 -4.69 -27.87 31.78
N ILE A 235 -5.01 -28.37 30.58
CA ILE A 235 -3.99 -28.89 29.65
C ILE A 235 -3.21 -27.71 29.04
N ARG A 236 -3.90 -26.62 28.65
CA ARG A 236 -3.22 -25.42 28.14
C ARG A 236 -2.27 -24.81 29.17
N LEU A 237 -2.68 -24.78 30.43
CA LEU A 237 -1.82 -24.35 31.52
C LEU A 237 -0.54 -25.20 31.60
N GLU A 238 -0.68 -26.52 31.57
CA GLU A 238 0.46 -27.44 31.76
C GLU A 238 1.40 -27.48 30.56
N TYR A 239 0.89 -27.39 29.33
CA TYR A 239 1.66 -27.63 28.10
C TYR A 239 1.91 -26.38 27.24
N GLU A 240 1.23 -25.26 27.48
CA GLU A 240 1.48 -23.99 26.79
C GLU A 240 2.03 -22.94 27.75
N ILE A 241 1.30 -22.61 28.82
CA ILE A 241 1.62 -21.48 29.70
C ILE A 241 2.86 -21.76 30.55
N LYS A 242 2.88 -22.84 31.34
CA LYS A 242 4.02 -23.16 32.22
C LYS A 242 5.33 -23.33 31.44
N PRO A 243 5.38 -24.01 30.27
CA PRO A 243 6.60 -24.10 29.47
C PRO A 243 7.15 -22.74 29.05
N ILE A 244 6.30 -21.82 28.57
CA ILE A 244 6.75 -20.46 28.17
C ILE A 244 7.30 -19.70 29.39
N LEU A 245 6.62 -19.75 30.53
CA LEU A 245 7.10 -19.08 31.75
C LEU A 245 8.44 -19.66 32.23
N ASN A 246 8.66 -20.97 32.06
CA ASN A 246 9.95 -21.60 32.37
C ASN A 246 11.06 -21.18 31.40
N GLU A 247 10.75 -20.93 30.13
CA GLU A 247 11.69 -20.32 29.17
C GLU A 247 12.04 -18.90 29.59
N TYR A 248 11.05 -18.10 30.02
CA TYR A 248 11.30 -16.74 30.51
C TYR A 248 12.21 -16.68 31.74
N ILE A 249 12.18 -17.70 32.61
CA ILE A 249 13.18 -17.83 33.69
C ILE A 249 14.57 -18.10 33.13
N LYS A 250 14.70 -19.02 32.15
CA LYS A 250 15.99 -19.37 31.54
C LYS A 250 16.61 -18.17 30.83
N ASP A 251 15.79 -17.35 30.20
CA ASP A 251 16.19 -16.14 29.46
C ASP A 251 16.40 -14.93 30.37
N GLY A 252 16.16 -15.07 31.69
CA GLY A 252 16.35 -14.00 32.67
C GLY A 252 15.28 -12.91 32.64
N MET A 253 14.15 -13.14 31.94
CA MET A 253 13.02 -12.21 31.89
C MET A 253 12.24 -12.20 33.20
N LEU A 254 12.11 -13.38 33.83
CA LEU A 254 11.51 -13.55 35.16
C LEU A 254 12.59 -13.96 36.17
N ILE A 255 12.70 -13.21 37.26
CA ILE A 255 13.73 -13.35 38.29
C ILE A 255 13.12 -13.51 39.68
N GLY A 256 13.82 -14.25 40.55
CA GLY A 256 13.40 -14.53 41.92
C GLY A 256 13.51 -16.02 42.26
N GLU A 257 13.84 -16.32 43.50
CA GLU A 257 14.01 -17.70 43.97
C GLU A 257 12.67 -18.46 44.04
N ASP A 258 11.58 -17.72 44.25
CA ASP A 258 10.21 -18.22 44.41
C ASP A 258 9.44 -18.37 43.09
N VAL A 259 9.96 -17.87 41.96
CA VAL A 259 9.23 -17.84 40.67
C VAL A 259 8.85 -19.24 40.20
N LYS A 260 9.77 -20.21 40.31
CA LYS A 260 9.49 -21.59 39.90
C LYS A 260 8.35 -22.20 40.70
N GLU A 261 8.33 -21.96 42.01
CA GLU A 261 7.27 -22.43 42.89
C GLU A 261 5.93 -21.77 42.55
N LYS A 262 5.93 -20.45 42.32
CA LYS A 262 4.74 -19.71 41.88
C LYS A 262 4.17 -20.27 40.56
N ILE A 263 5.02 -20.58 39.57
CA ILE A 263 4.59 -21.19 38.30
C ILE A 263 3.97 -22.58 38.52
N THR A 264 4.59 -23.41 39.35
CA THR A 264 4.06 -24.75 39.65
C THR A 264 2.69 -24.67 40.32
N ASN A 265 2.48 -23.68 41.19
CA ASN A 265 1.25 -23.47 41.94
C ASN A 265 0.13 -22.76 41.15
N LEU A 266 0.35 -22.37 39.89
CA LEU A 266 -0.70 -21.82 39.04
C LEU A 266 -1.84 -22.83 38.87
N GLN A 267 -3.08 -22.34 38.95
CA GLN A 267 -4.28 -23.15 38.79
C GLN A 267 -5.22 -22.53 37.77
N ALA A 268 -5.64 -23.35 36.80
CA ALA A 268 -6.74 -23.02 35.91
C ALA A 268 -8.07 -23.10 36.66
N SER A 269 -9.00 -22.23 36.31
CA SER A 269 -10.39 -22.33 36.76
C SER A 269 -11.00 -23.61 36.19
N LEU A 270 -11.77 -24.33 37.02
CA LEU A 270 -12.54 -25.52 36.64
C LEU A 270 -13.79 -25.15 35.85
#